data_AF-A0A1S3G9P1-F1
#
_entry.id   AF-A0A1S3G9P1-F1
#
_cell.length_a   1.000
_cell.length_b   1.000
_cell.length_c   1.000
_cell.angle_alpha   90.00
_cell.angle_beta   90.00
_cell.angle_gamma   90.00
#
_symmetry.space_group_name_H-M   'P 1'
#
loop_
_entity.id
_entity.type
_entity.pdbx_description
1 polymer ?
#
loop_
_entity_poly.entity_id
_entity_poly.type
_entity_poly.pdbx_seq_one_letter_code
_entity_poly.pdbx_strand_id
1 'polypeptide(L)'
;MGPLGILCFLIFLEKSGGQEQIYGIQKIPDQYKVDFPAIRTTQFEMKGTDDSSKQILRTRRDLQQSIKQQADKYRHAVLKKCCYDGARRNEDETCAQRAARITIGPHCTRAFSECCTIAKEIRDKDTFKKKHLHFGQ
;
A
#
# COMPACT_ATOMS: atom_id res chain seq x y z
N MET A 1 -37.06 -11.77 27.85
CA MET A 1 -35.86 -10.97 27.53
C MET A 1 -35.84 -9.80 28.50
N GLY A 2 -35.00 -9.91 29.53
CA GLY A 2 -35.16 -9.14 30.77
C GLY A 2 -34.59 -7.72 30.72
N PRO A 3 -35.00 -6.86 31.67
CA PRO A 3 -34.59 -5.45 31.77
C PRO A 3 -33.08 -5.24 32.04
N LEU A 4 -32.32 -6.31 32.32
CA LEU A 4 -30.86 -6.25 32.43
C LEU A 4 -30.14 -6.01 31.08
N GLY A 5 -30.77 -6.28 29.94
CA GLY A 5 -30.13 -6.11 28.63
C GLY A 5 -30.01 -4.64 28.18
N ILE A 6 -30.90 -3.76 28.66
CA ILE A 6 -30.97 -2.36 28.25
C ILE A 6 -29.90 -1.51 28.96
N LEU A 7 -29.50 -1.89 30.18
CA LEU A 7 -28.43 -1.18 30.89
C LEU A 7 -27.06 -1.32 30.21
N CYS A 8 -26.77 -2.44 29.51
CA CYS A 8 -25.53 -2.57 28.76
C CYS A 8 -25.46 -1.64 27.53
N PHE A 9 -26.60 -1.32 26.91
CA PHE A 9 -26.64 -0.43 25.75
C PHE A 9 -26.30 1.03 26.12
N LEU A 10 -26.62 1.45 27.36
CA LEU A 10 -26.37 2.82 27.80
C LEU A 10 -24.90 3.09 28.19
N ILE A 11 -24.12 2.06 28.52
CA ILE A 11 -22.67 2.23 28.74
C ILE A 11 -21.94 2.54 27.42
N PHE A 12 -22.46 2.07 26.28
CA PHE A 12 -21.85 2.28 24.96
C PHE A 12 -22.13 3.65 24.34
N LEU A 13 -23.15 4.40 24.81
CA LEU A 13 -23.56 5.68 24.22
C LEU A 13 -22.99 6.93 24.93
N GLU A 14 -22.20 6.75 25.99
CA GLU A 14 -21.54 7.87 26.71
C GLU A 14 -20.02 7.96 26.45
N LYS A 15 -19.47 7.05 25.63
CA LYS A 15 -18.04 7.01 25.27
C LYS A 15 -17.72 7.61 23.89
N SER A 16 -18.59 8.46 23.36
CA SER A 16 -18.34 9.27 22.15
C SER A 16 -17.82 10.68 22.47
N GLY A 17 -17.19 10.85 23.63
CA GLY A 17 -16.48 12.05 24.05
C GLY A 17 -15.02 12.04 23.59
N GLY A 18 -14.72 12.95 22.67
CA GLY A 18 -13.43 13.46 22.19
C GLY A 18 -12.11 12.85 22.70
N GLN A 19 -11.26 12.50 21.74
CA GLN A 19 -9.84 12.85 21.81
C GLN A 19 -9.35 13.33 20.45
N GLU A 20 -9.04 14.63 20.40
CA GLU A 20 -8.09 15.19 19.47
C GLU A 20 -6.75 14.48 19.62
N GLN A 21 -6.19 14.03 18.51
CA GLN A 21 -4.81 13.58 18.48
C GLN A 21 -4.11 14.24 17.29
N ILE A 22 -3.69 15.48 17.56
CA ILE A 22 -2.83 16.31 16.72
C ILE A 22 -1.41 15.73 16.80
N TYR A 23 -1.14 14.66 16.06
CA TYR A 23 0.22 14.10 15.99
C TYR A 23 0.95 14.64 14.77
N GLY A 24 1.75 15.65 15.08
CA GLY A 24 2.99 16.09 14.44
C GLY A 24 3.26 15.59 13.02
N ILE A 25 3.26 16.53 12.09
CA ILE A 25 4.05 16.41 10.87
C ILE A 25 5.50 16.20 11.32
N GLN A 26 5.98 14.95 11.30
CA GLN A 26 7.40 14.66 11.34
C GLN A 26 7.98 15.28 10.07
N LYS A 27 8.49 16.51 10.20
CA LYS A 27 9.38 17.10 9.20
C LYS A 27 10.53 16.11 9.00
N ILE A 28 10.69 15.66 7.77
CA ILE A 28 11.87 14.93 7.32
C ILE A 28 13.00 15.98 7.34
N PRO A 29 14.09 15.80 8.09
CA PRO A 29 15.22 16.70 7.97
C PRO A 29 15.85 16.56 6.58
N ASP A 30 16.04 17.69 5.90
CA ASP A 30 16.75 17.86 4.61
C ASP A 30 18.26 17.58 4.74
N GLN A 31 18.64 16.50 5.40
CA GLN A 31 20.05 16.21 5.70
C GLN A 31 20.40 14.75 5.45
N TYR A 32 20.16 14.31 4.22
CA TYR A 32 20.98 13.26 3.62
C TYR A 32 21.58 13.81 2.31
N LYS A 33 22.45 14.82 2.42
CA LYS A 33 23.43 15.04 1.36
C LYS A 33 24.44 13.90 1.50
N VAL A 34 24.23 12.85 0.71
CA VAL A 34 25.23 11.80 0.54
C VAL A 34 26.28 12.41 -0.38
N ASP A 35 27.37 12.89 0.19
CA ASP A 35 28.55 13.24 -0.61
C ASP A 35 29.08 11.93 -1.18
N PHE A 36 28.69 11.64 -2.43
CA PHE A 36 29.18 10.50 -3.18
C PHE A 36 30.64 10.75 -3.53
N PRO A 37 31.61 9.94 -3.05
CA PRO A 37 32.94 9.97 -3.63
C PRO A 37 32.81 9.55 -5.09
N ALA A 38 33.47 10.28 -5.99
CA ALA A 38 33.50 10.01 -7.42
C ALA A 38 33.95 8.56 -7.67
N ILE A 39 32.97 7.66 -7.86
CA ILE A 39 33.24 6.28 -8.23
C ILE A 39 33.67 6.31 -9.68
N ARG A 40 34.97 6.09 -9.88
CA ARG A 40 35.63 5.74 -11.13
C ARG A 40 34.68 4.94 -12.02
N THR A 41 34.37 5.51 -13.18
CA THR A 41 33.50 4.95 -14.22
C THR A 41 34.09 3.66 -14.77
N THR A 42 33.93 2.55 -14.06
CA THR A 42 33.86 1.25 -14.74
C THR A 42 32.50 1.22 -15.39
N GLN A 43 32.49 1.32 -16.72
CA GLN A 43 31.35 1.06 -17.59
C GLN A 43 30.82 -0.35 -17.27
N PHE A 44 29.95 -0.48 -16.28
CA PHE A 44 29.11 -1.66 -16.14
C PHE A 44 27.93 -1.44 -17.06
N GLU A 45 28.11 -1.79 -18.33
CA GLU A 45 27.00 -1.91 -19.26
C GLU A 45 26.08 -3.03 -18.74
N MET A 46 25.05 -2.66 -17.98
CA MET A 46 23.85 -3.48 -17.93
C MET A 46 23.32 -3.52 -19.36
N LYS A 47 23.71 -4.54 -20.13
CA LYS A 47 23.00 -4.94 -21.34
C LYS A 47 21.67 -5.57 -20.92
N GLY A 48 20.83 -4.77 -20.28
CA GLY A 48 19.45 -5.08 -20.01
C GLY A 48 18.67 -4.73 -21.26
N THR A 49 18.11 -5.73 -21.93
CA THR A 49 17.08 -5.59 -22.95
C THR A 49 16.20 -4.36 -22.68
N ASP A 50 16.31 -3.37 -23.56
CA ASP A 50 15.59 -2.09 -23.57
C ASP A 50 14.09 -2.25 -23.26
N ASP A 51 13.52 -3.38 -23.69
CA ASP A 51 12.12 -3.74 -23.48
C ASP A 51 11.75 -4.09 -22.03
N SER A 52 12.61 -4.81 -21.29
CA SER A 52 12.32 -5.24 -19.91
C SER A 52 12.31 -4.04 -18.95
N SER A 53 13.23 -3.10 -19.13
CA SER A 53 13.29 -1.88 -18.31
C SER A 53 12.08 -0.98 -18.58
N LYS A 54 11.69 -0.83 -19.86
CA LYS A 54 10.49 -0.10 -20.25
C LYS A 54 9.21 -0.77 -19.72
N GLN A 55 9.16 -2.10 -19.66
CA GLN A 55 8.00 -2.84 -19.14
C GLN A 55 7.85 -2.70 -17.62
N ILE A 56 8.94 -2.81 -16.85
CA ILE A 56 8.94 -2.55 -15.39
C ILE A 56 8.46 -1.12 -15.09
N LEU A 57 8.90 -0.14 -15.88
CA LEU A 57 8.48 1.26 -15.76
C LEU A 57 7.01 1.47 -16.14
N ARG A 58 6.45 0.68 -17.06
CA ARG A 58 5.02 0.73 -17.43
C ARG A 58 4.16 0.15 -16.31
N THR A 59 4.49 -1.03 -15.80
CA THR A 59 3.71 -1.69 -14.75
C THR A 59 3.71 -0.90 -13.44
N ARG A 60 4.83 -0.26 -13.10
CA ARG A 60 4.87 0.67 -11.95
C ARG A 60 3.89 1.83 -12.10
N ARG A 61 3.77 2.40 -13.30
CA ARG A 61 2.82 3.50 -13.59
C ARG A 61 1.38 3.00 -13.52
N ASP A 62 1.09 1.85 -14.11
CA ASP A 62 -0.25 1.25 -14.09
C ASP A 62 -0.69 0.93 -12.66
N LEU A 63 0.21 0.34 -11.86
CA LEU A 63 -0.03 0.06 -10.43
C LEU A 63 -0.32 1.35 -9.66
N GLN A 64 0.54 2.36 -9.79
CA GLN A 64 0.35 3.63 -9.08
C GLN A 64 -0.96 4.31 -9.49
N GLN A 65 -1.31 4.28 -10.77
CA GLN A 65 -2.53 4.89 -11.27
C GLN A 65 -3.78 4.17 -10.73
N SER A 66 -3.85 2.84 -10.81
CA SER A 66 -5.00 2.08 -10.31
C SER A 66 -5.16 2.23 -8.80
N ILE A 67 -4.06 2.23 -8.03
CA ILE A 67 -4.12 2.42 -6.59
C ILE A 67 -4.52 3.86 -6.24
N LYS A 68 -4.02 4.86 -6.96
CA LYS A 68 -4.43 6.25 -6.76
C LYS A 68 -5.93 6.44 -7.03
N GLN A 69 -6.44 5.89 -8.12
CA GLN A 69 -7.86 5.94 -8.46
C GLN A 69 -8.73 5.27 -7.38
N GLN A 70 -8.29 4.15 -6.82
CA GLN A 70 -9.00 3.50 -5.71
C GLN A 70 -8.89 4.32 -4.42
N ALA A 71 -7.71 4.88 -4.12
CA ALA A 71 -7.49 5.71 -2.95
C ALA A 71 -8.35 6.99 -2.97
N ASP A 72 -8.55 7.58 -4.14
CA ASP A 72 -9.32 8.82 -4.29
C ASP A 72 -10.83 8.64 -4.03
N LYS A 73 -11.35 7.41 -4.04
CA LYS A 73 -12.71 7.11 -3.59
C LYS A 73 -12.91 7.34 -2.09
N TYR A 74 -11.83 7.29 -1.31
CA TYR A 74 -11.90 7.46 0.13
C TYR A 74 -11.80 8.94 0.52
N ARG A 75 -12.78 9.42 1.28
CA ARG A 75 -12.79 10.82 1.76
C ARG A 75 -11.70 11.08 2.80
N HIS A 76 -11.53 10.18 3.76
CA HIS A 76 -10.62 10.36 4.88
C HIS A 76 -9.18 9.99 4.52
N ALA A 77 -8.23 10.84 4.90
CA ALA A 77 -6.80 10.61 4.71
C ALA A 77 -6.32 9.28 5.32
N VAL A 78 -6.89 8.88 6.47
CA VAL A 78 -6.60 7.59 7.12
C VAL A 78 -6.90 6.42 6.20
N LEU A 79 -8.06 6.43 5.54
CA LEU A 79 -8.46 5.35 4.62
C LEU A 79 -7.62 5.34 3.34
N LYS A 80 -7.25 6.53 2.83
CA LYS A 80 -6.28 6.64 1.73
C LYS A 80 -4.95 5.99 2.11
N LYS A 81 -4.44 6.29 3.30
CA LYS A 81 -3.21 5.67 3.82
C LYS A 81 -3.35 4.15 3.93
N CYS A 82 -4.47 3.65 4.46
CA CYS A 82 -4.73 2.20 4.55
C CYS A 82 -4.70 1.52 3.17
N CYS A 83 -5.26 2.15 2.14
CA CYS A 83 -5.19 1.66 0.77
C CYS A 83 -3.74 1.59 0.26
N TYR A 84 -2.96 2.65 0.42
CA TYR A 84 -1.55 2.66 0.01
C TYR A 84 -0.70 1.65 0.79
N ASP A 85 -0.96 1.48 2.09
CA ASP A 85 -0.32 0.48 2.93
C ASP A 85 -0.64 -0.95 2.45
N GLY A 86 -1.89 -1.19 2.04
CA GLY A 86 -2.33 -2.45 1.43
C GLY A 86 -1.63 -2.74 0.10
N ALA A 87 -1.48 -1.71 -0.72
CA ALA A 87 -0.82 -1.80 -2.02
C ALA A 87 0.70 -2.06 -1.94
N ARG A 88 1.33 -2.07 -0.76
CA ARG A 88 2.77 -2.39 -0.64
C ARG A 88 3.06 -3.84 -1.06
N ARG A 89 4.20 -4.07 -1.73
CA ARG A 89 4.62 -5.40 -2.20
C ARG A 89 5.02 -6.27 -1.01
N ASN A 90 4.52 -7.49 -0.99
CA ASN A 90 4.88 -8.56 -0.05
C ASN A 90 4.69 -9.88 -0.81
N GLU A 91 5.69 -10.76 -0.79
CA GLU A 91 5.70 -12.04 -1.52
C GLU A 91 5.43 -13.23 -0.58
N ASP A 92 5.59 -13.05 0.72
CA ASP A 92 5.54 -14.10 1.73
C ASP A 92 4.15 -14.23 2.38
N GLU A 93 3.37 -13.15 2.39
CA GLU A 93 2.08 -13.08 3.08
C GLU A 93 0.92 -12.72 2.16
N THR A 94 -0.22 -13.36 2.40
CA THR A 94 -1.48 -13.04 1.73
C THR A 94 -2.05 -11.69 2.21
N CYS A 95 -2.87 -11.06 1.35
CA CYS A 95 -3.59 -9.85 1.71
C CYS A 95 -4.48 -10.03 2.96
N ALA A 96 -5.05 -11.23 3.16
CA ALA A 96 -5.87 -11.55 4.32
C ALA A 96 -5.04 -11.61 5.62
N GLN A 97 -3.89 -12.28 5.60
CA GLN A 97 -2.99 -12.33 6.76
C GLN A 97 -2.49 -10.94 7.15
N ARG A 98 -2.17 -10.10 6.17
CA ARG A 98 -1.77 -8.71 6.41
C ARG A 98 -2.92 -7.87 6.96
N ALA A 99 -4.14 -8.07 6.44
CA ALA A 99 -5.33 -7.37 6.89
C ALA A 99 -5.73 -7.74 8.33
N ALA A 100 -5.46 -8.98 8.76
CA ALA A 100 -5.74 -9.44 10.13
C ALA A 100 -4.94 -8.69 11.20
N ARG A 101 -3.83 -8.03 10.84
CA ARG A 101 -2.99 -7.25 11.76
C ARG A 101 -3.44 -5.79 11.90
N ILE A 102 -4.48 -5.37 11.18
CA ILE A 102 -4.93 -3.97 11.16
C ILE A 102 -5.84 -3.71 12.37
N THR A 103 -5.39 -2.82 13.25
CA THR A 103 -6.12 -2.43 14.47
C THR A 103 -6.86 -1.10 14.35
N ILE A 104 -6.68 -0.37 13.23
CA ILE A 104 -7.22 0.98 13.01
C ILE A 104 -8.75 0.98 12.90
N GLY A 105 -9.35 -0.10 12.39
CA GLY A 105 -10.80 -0.26 12.30
C GLY A 105 -11.27 -0.91 11.00
N PRO A 106 -12.56 -1.30 10.92
CA PRO A 106 -13.09 -2.13 9.83
C PRO A 106 -13.05 -1.44 8.46
N HIS A 107 -13.21 -0.11 8.43
CA HIS A 107 -13.10 0.65 7.18
C HIS A 107 -11.67 0.66 6.63
N CYS A 108 -10.66 0.72 7.51
CA CYS A 108 -9.26 0.65 7.12
C CYS A 108 -8.93 -0.76 6.60
N THR A 109 -9.39 -1.80 7.30
CA THR A 109 -9.22 -3.20 6.87
C THR A 109 -9.80 -3.44 5.49
N ARG A 110 -11.01 -2.92 5.22
CA ARG A 110 -11.62 -3.01 3.88
C ARG A 110 -10.80 -2.29 2.82
N ALA A 111 -10.44 -1.03 3.07
CA ALA A 111 -9.65 -0.24 2.12
C ALA A 111 -8.28 -0.87 1.82
N PHE A 112 -7.65 -1.43 2.85
CA PHE A 112 -6.40 -2.16 2.74
C PHE A 112 -6.56 -3.41 1.87
N SER A 113 -7.57 -4.25 2.15
CA SER A 113 -7.80 -5.49 1.41
C SER A 113 -8.10 -5.23 -0.07
N GLU A 114 -8.92 -4.24 -0.38
CA GLU A 114 -9.23 -3.86 -1.76
C GLU A 114 -7.96 -3.46 -2.53
N CYS A 115 -7.17 -2.54 -1.98
CA CYS A 115 -5.97 -2.05 -2.65
C CYS A 115 -4.84 -3.10 -2.69
N CYS A 116 -4.78 -4.01 -1.70
CA CYS A 116 -3.86 -5.15 -1.74
C CYS A 116 -4.18 -6.12 -2.87
N THR A 117 -5.46 -6.45 -3.08
CA THR A 117 -5.90 -7.35 -4.15
C THR A 117 -5.64 -6.76 -5.54
N ILE A 118 -6.01 -5.49 -5.76
CA ILE A 118 -5.72 -4.78 -7.01
C ILE A 118 -4.21 -4.80 -7.29
N ALA A 119 -3.39 -4.51 -6.27
CA ALA A 119 -1.95 -4.53 -6.41
C ALA A 119 -1.40 -5.91 -6.74
N LYS A 120 -1.99 -6.97 -6.18
CA LYS A 120 -1.61 -8.36 -6.47
C LYS A 120 -1.94 -8.73 -7.93
N GLU A 121 -3.15 -8.44 -8.39
CA GLU A 121 -3.56 -8.74 -9.77
C GLU A 121 -2.66 -8.08 -10.83
N ILE A 122 -2.27 -6.82 -10.61
CA ILE A 122 -1.38 -6.10 -11.52
C ILE A 122 0.01 -6.75 -11.55
N ARG A 123 0.52 -7.19 -10.40
CA ARG A 123 1.82 -7.89 -10.30
C ARG A 123 1.78 -9.28 -10.94
N ASP A 124 0.67 -10.00 -10.78
CA ASP A 124 0.50 -11.33 -11.36
C ASP A 124 0.42 -11.25 -12.89
N LYS A 125 -0.29 -10.25 -13.42
CA LYS A 125 -0.30 -9.93 -14.86
C LYS A 125 1.09 -9.60 -15.39
N ASP A 126 1.88 -8.88 -14.62
CA ASP A 126 3.25 -8.53 -15.01
C ASP A 126 4.18 -9.75 -15.01
N THR A 127 4.02 -10.62 -14.01
CA THR A 127 4.75 -11.89 -13.90
C THR A 127 4.42 -12.82 -15.06
N PHE A 128 3.14 -12.90 -15.47
CA PHE A 128 2.71 -13.68 -16.63
C PHE A 128 3.34 -13.15 -17.92
N LYS A 129 3.28 -11.83 -18.15
CA LYS A 129 3.91 -11.19 -19.32
C LYS A 129 5.41 -11.48 -19.37
N LYS A 130 6.11 -11.34 -18.24
CA LYS A 130 7.55 -11.61 -18.15
C LYS A 130 7.90 -13.06 -18.47
N LYS A 131 7.11 -14.03 -17.98
CA LYS A 131 7.30 -15.46 -18.30
C LYS A 131 7.07 -15.72 -19.79
N HIS A 132 5.99 -15.20 -20.37
CA HIS A 132 5.71 -15.36 -21.80
C HIS A 132 6.80 -14.74 -22.68
N LEU A 133 7.34 -13.58 -22.30
CA LEU A 133 8.46 -12.93 -22.98
C LEU A 133 9.77 -13.73 -22.89
N HIS A 134 9.95 -14.57 -21.87
CA HIS A 134 11.15 -15.38 -21.70
C HIS A 134 11.10 -16.73 -22.41
N PHE A 135 9.91 -17.36 -22.52
CA PHE A 135 9.73 -18.69 -23.12
C PHE A 135 9.37 -18.67 -24.62
N GLY A 136 9.24 -17.50 -25.24
CA GLY A 136 8.95 -17.34 -26.67
C GLY A 136 10.19 -17.17 -27.57
N GLN A 137 11.35 -17.70 -27.16
CA GLN A 137 12.58 -17.75 -27.98
C GLN A 137 12.84 -19.17 -28.46
#